data_AF-A0A7S1ZPU8-F1
#
_entry.id   AF-A0A7S1ZPU8-F1
#
_cell.length_a   1.000
_cell.length_b   1.000
_cell.length_c   1.000
_cell.angle_alpha   90.00
_cell.angle_beta   90.00
_cell.angle_gamma   90.00
#
_symmetry.space_group_name_H-M   'P 1'
#
loop_
_entity.id
_entity.type
_entity.pdbx_description
1 polymer ?
#
loop_
_entity_poly.entity_id
_entity_poly.type
_entity_poly.pdbx_seq_one_letter_code
_entity_poly.pdbx_strand_id
1 'polypeptide(L)'
;EFAARHLASRSVDLIVEVRPTPTSPWPRSRLELGNRARVGDYIDAQDTAGKWYEAVVRQATDTAVKVHYLGWSSKWDSWVPRRRQGYDGNRDELPKGCSKGVSPPMPLWSHTPRWRTDVTAGSEVEVREVSSLVQRPKWFRAVIRAVAA
;
A
#
# COMPACT_ATOMS: atom_id res chain seq x y z
N GLU A 1 -26.18 -31.89 -38.73
CA GLU A 1 -25.02 -31.01 -38.93
C GLU A 1 -24.58 -30.50 -37.56
N PHE A 2 -23.52 -31.09 -36.98
CA PHE A 2 -23.12 -30.85 -35.58
C PHE A 2 -21.93 -29.88 -35.59
N ALA A 3 -22.20 -28.59 -35.41
CA ALA A 3 -21.16 -27.57 -35.40
C ALA A 3 -20.21 -27.79 -34.22
N ALA A 4 -18.97 -28.15 -34.52
CA ALA A 4 -17.88 -28.32 -33.55
C ALA A 4 -17.59 -26.97 -32.87
N ARG A 5 -18.17 -26.77 -31.68
CA ARG A 5 -17.82 -25.68 -30.77
C ARG A 5 -16.34 -25.80 -30.42
N HIS A 6 -15.51 -24.98 -31.07
CA HIS A 6 -14.13 -24.77 -30.66
C HIS A 6 -14.15 -24.16 -29.26
N LEU A 7 -13.88 -24.97 -28.24
CA LEU A 7 -13.62 -24.48 -26.89
C LEU A 7 -12.34 -23.67 -26.95
N ALA A 8 -12.45 -22.35 -26.77
CA ALA A 8 -11.30 -21.47 -26.70
C ALA A 8 -10.31 -21.99 -25.64
N SER A 9 -9.11 -22.39 -26.07
CA SER A 9 -8.04 -22.80 -25.18
C SER A 9 -7.65 -21.62 -24.28
N ARG A 10 -7.89 -21.74 -22.97
CA ARG A 10 -7.41 -20.79 -21.98
C ARG A 10 -6.04 -21.27 -21.50
N SER A 11 -4.99 -20.50 -21.77
CA SER A 11 -3.69 -20.70 -21.14
C SER A 11 -3.66 -20.03 -19.77
N VAL A 12 -2.93 -20.63 -18.83
CA VAL A 12 -2.66 -20.04 -17.51
C VAL A 12 -1.15 -20.01 -17.34
N ASP A 13 -0.63 -18.84 -16.99
CA ASP A 13 0.76 -18.70 -16.59
C ASP A 13 0.90 -19.03 -15.10
N LEU A 14 1.77 -19.99 -14.80
CA LEU A 14 2.05 -20.41 -13.43
C LEU A 14 3.49 -20.05 -13.06
N ILE A 15 3.64 -19.50 -11.86
CA ILE A 15 4.95 -19.35 -11.21
C ILE A 15 5.09 -20.48 -10.20
N VAL A 16 6.10 -21.33 -10.38
CA VAL A 16 6.43 -22.43 -9.46
C VAL A 16 7.72 -22.08 -8.72
N GLU A 17 7.66 -22.05 -7.39
CA GLU A 17 8.81 -21.80 -6.53
C GLU A 17 9.13 -23.03 -5.67
N VAL A 18 10.42 -23.29 -5.50
CA VAL A 18 10.92 -24.38 -4.66
C VAL A 18 11.68 -23.79 -3.48
N ARG A 19 11.41 -24.30 -2.28
CA ARG A 19 12.18 -23.98 -1.07
C ARG A 19 12.88 -25.25 -0.57
N PRO A 20 14.15 -25.18 -0.12
CA PRO A 20 14.91 -26.37 0.28
C PRO A 20 14.29 -27.15 1.43
N THR A 21 13.65 -26.45 2.38
CA THR A 21 12.98 -27.07 3.53
C THR A 21 11.61 -26.41 3.78
N PRO A 22 10.67 -27.08 4.48
CA PRO A 22 9.38 -26.50 4.85
C PRO A 22 9.47 -25.22 5.71
N THR A 23 10.61 -25.00 6.36
CA THR A 23 10.89 -23.81 7.20
C THR A 23 11.70 -22.75 6.47
N SER A 24 12.27 -23.06 5.31
CA SER A 24 13.00 -22.07 4.51
C SER A 24 12.04 -20.97 4.03
N PRO A 25 12.46 -19.69 4.03
CA PRO A 25 11.68 -18.62 3.45
C PRO A 25 11.48 -18.87 1.96
N TRP A 26 10.36 -18.39 1.41
CA TRP A 26 10.12 -18.48 -0.03
C TRP A 26 11.14 -17.62 -0.79
N PRO A 27 11.64 -18.07 -1.95
CA PRO A 27 12.55 -17.27 -2.78
C PRO A 27 12.02 -15.86 -3.07
N ARG A 28 10.73 -15.73 -3.38
CA ARG A 28 10.09 -14.42 -3.60
C ARG A 28 10.06 -13.52 -2.38
N SER A 29 10.18 -14.05 -1.16
CA SER A 29 10.08 -13.23 0.06
C SER A 29 11.04 -12.03 0.01
N ARG A 30 12.29 -12.21 -0.46
CA ARG A 30 13.24 -11.09 -0.58
C ARG A 30 12.88 -10.06 -1.66
N LEU A 31 12.05 -10.45 -2.62
CA LEU A 31 11.57 -9.62 -3.71
C LEU A 31 10.24 -8.95 -3.39
N GLU A 32 9.53 -9.38 -2.35
CA GLU A 32 8.31 -8.72 -1.91
C GLU A 32 8.62 -7.26 -1.54
N LEU A 33 7.81 -6.33 -2.04
CA LEU A 33 8.01 -4.91 -1.77
C LEU A 33 8.03 -4.64 -0.26
N GLY A 34 7.15 -5.30 0.49
CA GLY A 34 7.10 -5.18 1.95
C GLY A 34 8.45 -5.44 2.61
N ASN A 35 9.28 -6.34 2.11
CA ASN A 35 10.62 -6.61 2.66
C ASN A 35 11.71 -5.67 2.13
N ARG A 36 11.48 -5.03 0.98
CA ARG A 36 12.44 -4.09 0.37
C ARG A 36 12.21 -2.65 0.77
N ALA A 37 11.00 -2.30 1.23
CA ALA A 37 10.61 -0.94 1.57
C ALA A 37 11.52 -0.31 2.64
N ARG A 38 12.02 0.90 2.35
CA ARG A 38 12.94 1.67 3.19
C ARG A 38 12.34 3.02 3.54
N VAL A 39 12.92 3.66 4.55
CA VAL A 39 12.57 5.04 4.92
C VAL A 39 12.77 5.95 3.70
N GLY A 40 11.76 6.77 3.41
CA GLY A 40 11.72 7.65 2.24
C GLY A 40 10.97 7.07 1.03
N ASP A 41 10.73 5.76 0.98
CA ASP A 41 9.98 5.15 -0.12
C ASP A 41 8.51 5.62 -0.09
N TYR A 42 7.98 5.90 -1.29
CA TYR A 42 6.56 6.12 -1.52
C TYR A 42 5.88 4.80 -1.87
N ILE A 43 4.76 4.52 -1.21
CA ILE A 43 4.02 3.26 -1.30
C ILE A 43 2.52 3.52 -1.22
N ASP A 44 1.73 2.52 -1.60
CA ASP A 44 0.34 2.43 -1.18
C ASP A 44 0.27 1.66 0.14
N ALA A 45 -0.43 2.24 1.12
CA ALA A 45 -0.65 1.65 2.43
C ALA A 45 -2.14 1.60 2.76
N GLN A 46 -2.56 0.51 3.39
CA GLN A 46 -3.92 0.31 3.85
C GLN A 46 -4.05 0.81 5.29
N ASP A 47 -5.10 1.56 5.59
CA ASP A 47 -5.42 1.97 6.96
C ASP A 47 -6.14 0.85 7.74
N THR A 48 -6.45 1.11 9.01
CA THR A 48 -7.16 0.14 9.86
C THR A 48 -8.62 -0.08 9.46
N ALA A 49 -9.20 0.80 8.63
CA ALA A 49 -10.54 0.65 8.07
C ALA A 49 -10.52 -0.12 6.74
N GLY A 50 -9.35 -0.56 6.27
CA GLY A 50 -9.20 -1.33 5.04
C GLY A 50 -9.12 -0.47 3.78
N LYS A 51 -8.96 0.85 3.89
CA LYS A 51 -8.88 1.77 2.75
C LYS A 51 -7.44 2.12 2.39
N TRP A 52 -7.17 2.24 1.10
CA TRP A 52 -5.83 2.47 0.56
C TRP A 52 -5.53 3.95 0.33
N TYR A 53 -4.29 4.33 0.63
CA TYR A 53 -3.80 5.70 0.55
C TYR A 53 -2.33 5.72 0.12
N GLU A 54 -1.94 6.78 -0.59
CA GLU A 54 -0.53 7.08 -0.83
C GLU A 54 0.12 7.42 0.52
N ALA A 55 1.29 6.84 0.78
CA ALA A 55 2.01 7.06 2.01
C ALA A 55 3.53 7.10 1.77
N VAL A 56 4.24 7.69 2.72
CA VAL A 56 5.71 7.66 2.77
C VAL A 56 6.16 6.88 3.99
N VAL A 57 7.17 6.02 3.81
CA VAL A 57 7.76 5.27 4.92
C VAL A 57 8.60 6.23 5.77
N ARG A 58 8.25 6.35 7.06
CA ARG A 58 8.94 7.19 8.04
C ARG A 58 9.90 6.41 8.93
N GLN A 59 9.57 5.15 9.23
CA GLN A 59 10.42 4.24 10.00
C GLN A 59 10.29 2.82 9.47
N ALA A 60 11.29 1.99 9.75
CA ALA A 60 11.38 0.62 9.29
C ALA A 60 11.95 -0.28 10.39
N THR A 61 11.33 -1.43 10.61
CA THR A 61 11.88 -2.55 11.37
C THR A 61 12.00 -3.76 10.44
N ASP A 62 12.44 -4.91 10.95
CA ASP A 62 12.46 -6.16 10.18
C ASP A 62 11.07 -6.73 9.89
N THR A 63 10.07 -6.33 10.68
CA THR A 63 8.73 -6.94 10.68
C THR A 63 7.65 -5.99 10.17
N ALA A 64 7.87 -4.67 10.27
CA ALA A 64 6.90 -3.65 9.89
C ALA A 64 7.57 -2.36 9.39
N VAL A 65 6.78 -1.50 8.78
CA VAL A 65 7.15 -0.13 8.41
C VAL A 65 6.15 0.85 9.02
N LYS A 66 6.63 1.98 9.54
CA LYS A 66 5.77 3.07 9.98
C LYS A 66 5.54 4.00 8.81
N VAL A 67 4.29 4.21 8.46
CA VAL A 67 3.89 5.01 7.29
C VAL A 67 3.22 6.31 7.73
N HIS A 68 3.45 7.36 6.95
CA HIS A 68 2.71 8.61 7.02
C HIS A 68 1.83 8.74 5.79
N TYR A 69 0.51 8.77 6.00
CA TYR A 69 -0.47 8.92 4.93
C TYR A 69 -0.45 10.35 4.38
N LEU A 70 -0.29 10.50 3.06
CA LEU A 70 -0.15 11.83 2.45
C LEU A 70 -1.43 12.66 2.65
N GLY A 71 -1.27 13.89 3.13
CA GLY A 71 -2.38 14.81 3.42
C GLY A 71 -3.08 14.57 4.75
N TRP A 72 -2.59 13.64 5.59
CA TRP A 72 -3.17 13.34 6.90
C TRP A 72 -2.31 13.94 8.01
N SER A 73 -2.92 14.15 9.18
CA SER A 73 -2.17 14.51 10.40
C SER A 73 -1.26 13.36 10.83
N SER A 74 -0.04 13.66 11.28
CA SER A 74 0.94 12.66 11.76
C SER A 74 0.46 11.81 12.94
N LYS A 75 -0.60 12.24 13.64
CA LYS A 75 -1.25 11.42 14.67
C LYS A 75 -1.87 10.13 14.13
N TRP A 76 -2.10 10.07 12.81
CA TRP A 76 -2.62 8.90 12.10
C TRP A 76 -1.52 8.04 11.49
N ASP A 77 -0.24 8.37 11.71
CA ASP A 77 0.87 7.52 11.30
C ASP A 77 0.72 6.15 11.96
N SER A 78 0.84 5.10 11.16
CA SER A 78 0.58 3.73 11.63
C SER A 78 1.68 2.77 11.22
N TRP A 79 1.82 1.71 11.99
CA TRP A 79 2.68 0.58 11.63
C TRP A 79 1.92 -0.38 10.72
N VAL A 80 2.54 -0.73 9.60
CA VAL A 80 2.03 -1.67 8.60
C VAL A 80 2.98 -2.87 8.54
N PRO A 81 2.47 -4.11 8.61
CA PRO A 81 3.33 -5.29 8.61
C PRO A 81 3.97 -5.49 7.23
N ARG A 82 5.23 -5.94 7.17
CA ARG A 82 5.91 -6.20 5.88
C ARG A 82 5.37 -7.43 5.14
N ARG A 83 4.68 -8.32 5.86
CA ARG A 83 4.14 -9.58 5.37
C ARG A 83 2.74 -9.80 5.94
N ARG A 84 1.89 -10.52 5.21
CA ARG A 84 0.60 -10.96 5.76
C ARG A 84 0.87 -11.91 6.92
N GLN A 85 0.27 -11.64 8.07
CA GLN A 85 0.45 -12.46 9.25
C GLN A 85 -0.07 -13.88 8.98
N GLY A 86 0.73 -14.90 9.32
CA GLY A 86 0.38 -16.30 9.11
C GLY A 86 0.75 -16.91 7.76
N TYR A 87 1.31 -16.14 6.81
CA TYR A 87 1.71 -16.67 5.50
C TYR A 87 2.91 -17.65 5.58
N ASP A 88 3.82 -17.43 6.52
CA ASP A 88 5.06 -18.21 6.71
C ASP A 88 5.10 -18.92 8.07
N GLY A 89 3.99 -18.96 8.80
CA GLY A 89 3.93 -19.49 10.17
C GLY A 89 4.72 -18.66 11.19
N ASN A 90 5.30 -17.52 10.78
CA ASN A 90 6.12 -16.70 11.64
C ASN A 90 5.22 -15.83 12.54
N ARG A 91 5.52 -15.85 13.84
CA ARG A 91 4.79 -15.09 14.87
C ARG A 91 5.60 -13.90 15.37
N ASP A 92 6.54 -13.41 14.56
CA ASP A 92 7.35 -12.24 14.88
C ASP A 92 6.48 -11.14 15.49
N GLU A 93 6.93 -10.62 16.62
CA GLU A 93 6.20 -9.60 17.35
C GLU A 93 6.16 -8.32 16.51
N LEU A 94 4.94 -7.89 16.18
CA LEU A 94 4.74 -6.62 15.49
C LEU A 94 4.89 -5.48 16.50
N PRO A 95 5.39 -4.31 16.08
CA PRO A 95 5.40 -3.13 16.93
C PRO A 95 4.02 -2.81 17.49
N LYS A 96 3.98 -2.23 18.70
CA LYS A 96 2.72 -1.73 19.29
C LYS A 96 2.03 -0.77 18.33
N GLY A 97 0.72 -0.97 18.12
CA GLY A 97 -0.09 -0.19 17.19
C GLY A 97 -0.10 -0.71 15.74
N CYS A 98 0.64 -1.78 15.44
CA CYS A 98 0.55 -2.46 14.14
C CYS A 98 -0.69 -3.37 14.10
N SER A 99 -1.65 -3.06 13.24
CA SER A 99 -2.89 -3.83 13.11
C SER A 99 -2.68 -5.11 12.30
N LYS A 100 -3.05 -6.26 12.88
CA LYS A 100 -2.89 -7.60 12.27
C LYS A 100 -3.71 -7.84 11.00
N GLY A 101 -4.77 -7.05 10.78
CA GLY A 101 -5.64 -7.14 9.61
C GLY A 101 -5.25 -6.24 8.44
N VAL A 102 -4.18 -5.46 8.57
CA VAL A 102 -3.75 -4.52 7.55
C VAL A 102 -2.84 -5.22 6.53
N SER A 103 -3.07 -4.94 5.25
CA SER A 103 -2.25 -5.48 4.16
C SER A 103 -0.83 -4.92 4.19
N PRO A 104 0.18 -5.68 3.72
CA PRO A 104 1.52 -5.15 3.55
C PRO A 104 1.59 -3.95 2.61
N PRO A 105 2.70 -3.17 2.66
CA PRO A 105 2.96 -2.12 1.69
C PRO A 105 2.85 -2.64 0.26
N MET A 106 2.10 -1.91 -0.57
CA MET A 106 1.93 -2.20 -1.99
C MET A 106 2.64 -1.14 -2.85
N PRO A 107 3.01 -1.48 -4.10
CA PRO A 107 3.64 -0.51 -4.99
C PRO A 107 2.80 0.77 -5.09
N LEU A 108 3.48 1.92 -5.12
CA LEU A 108 2.79 3.20 -5.29
C LEU A 108 1.89 3.13 -6.53
N TRP A 109 0.64 3.57 -6.37
CA TRP A 109 -0.38 3.58 -7.42
C TRP A 109 -0.86 2.20 -7.91
N SER A 110 -0.72 1.16 -7.09
CA SER A 110 -1.34 -0.15 -7.34
C SER A 110 -2.79 -0.23 -6.84
N HIS A 111 -3.10 0.57 -5.82
CA HIS A 111 -4.42 0.69 -5.19
C HIS A 111 -4.90 2.13 -5.08
N THR A 112 -4.07 3.11 -5.41
CA THR A 112 -4.44 4.52 -5.50
C THR A 112 -4.34 5.05 -6.94
N PRO A 113 -5.19 6.00 -7.35
CA PRO A 113 -5.07 6.64 -8.66
C PRO A 113 -3.83 7.53 -8.70
N ARG A 114 -3.25 7.71 -9.89
CA ARG A 114 -2.09 8.60 -10.14
C ARG A 114 -2.49 10.08 -10.20
N TRP A 115 -3.42 10.52 -9.35
CA TRP A 115 -4.05 11.84 -9.46
C TRP A 115 -3.03 13.01 -9.47
N ARG A 116 -1.86 12.86 -8.82
CA ARG A 116 -0.80 13.88 -8.82
C ARG A 116 -0.17 14.12 -10.19
N THR A 117 -0.16 13.13 -11.09
CA THR A 117 0.34 13.32 -12.46
C THR A 117 -0.63 14.12 -13.31
N ASP A 118 -1.90 14.12 -12.91
CA ASP A 118 -2.99 14.73 -13.66
C ASP A 118 -3.26 16.17 -13.19
N VAL A 119 -2.71 16.57 -12.05
CA VAL A 119 -2.84 17.92 -11.50
C VAL A 119 -1.88 18.87 -12.21
N THR A 120 -2.40 20.03 -12.64
CA THR A 120 -1.64 21.08 -13.31
C THR A 120 -1.84 22.42 -12.62
N ALA A 121 -0.96 23.39 -12.90
CA ALA A 121 -1.19 24.76 -12.46
C ALA A 121 -2.52 25.28 -13.06
N GLY A 122 -3.39 25.84 -12.23
CA GLY A 122 -4.75 26.23 -12.59
C GLY A 122 -5.83 25.20 -12.23
N SER A 123 -5.47 23.95 -11.90
CA SER A 123 -6.46 22.97 -11.43
C SER A 123 -7.14 23.43 -10.14
N GLU A 124 -8.46 23.30 -10.08
CA GLU A 124 -9.22 23.50 -8.86
C GLU A 124 -9.25 22.21 -8.03
N VAL A 125 -8.99 22.34 -6.73
CA VAL A 125 -8.97 21.23 -5.79
C VAL A 125 -9.67 21.60 -4.49
N GLU A 126 -10.08 20.59 -3.73
CA GLU A 126 -10.53 20.76 -2.36
C GLU A 126 -9.46 20.27 -1.40
N VAL A 127 -9.08 21.12 -0.45
CA VAL A 127 -8.08 20.81 0.57
C VAL A 127 -8.77 20.71 1.91
N ARG A 128 -8.56 19.60 2.61
CA ARG A 128 -9.07 19.42 3.96
C ARG A 128 -8.13 20.11 4.97
N GLU A 129 -8.70 20.85 5.91
CA GLU A 129 -7.94 21.33 7.06
C GLU A 129 -7.50 20.14 7.92
N VAL A 130 -6.18 19.98 8.11
CA VAL A 130 -5.56 18.83 8.78
C VAL A 130 -6.03 18.63 10.23
N SER A 131 -6.41 19.71 10.91
CA SER A 131 -6.91 19.72 12.29
C SER A 131 -8.42 19.47 12.38
N SER A 132 -9.14 19.42 11.25
CA SER A 132 -10.59 19.23 11.25
C SER A 132 -11.00 17.86 11.79
N LEU A 133 -12.07 17.84 12.59
CA LEU A 133 -12.62 16.60 13.15
C LEU A 133 -13.13 15.70 12.03
N VAL A 134 -12.95 14.38 12.16
CA VAL A 134 -13.43 13.40 11.17
C VAL A 134 -14.95 13.48 10.98
N GLN A 135 -15.70 13.70 12.07
CA GLN A 135 -17.16 13.86 12.07
C GLN A 135 -17.62 15.20 11.45
N ARG A 136 -16.75 16.21 11.40
CA ARG A 136 -17.05 17.58 10.93
C ARG A 136 -15.87 18.11 10.12
N PRO A 137 -15.61 17.54 8.94
CA PRO A 137 -14.45 17.94 8.15
C PRO A 137 -14.66 19.35 7.60
N LYS A 138 -13.58 20.14 7.58
CA LYS A 138 -13.57 21.46 6.95
C LYS A 138 -12.77 21.35 5.66
N TRP A 139 -13.43 21.68 4.56
CA TRP A 139 -12.86 21.65 3.21
C TRP A 139 -12.81 23.07 2.67
N PHE A 140 -11.73 23.37 1.95
CA PHE A 140 -11.48 24.66 1.32
C PHE A 140 -11.20 24.44 -0.15
N ARG A 141 -11.91 25.17 -1.01
CA ARG A 141 -11.59 25.22 -2.44
C ARG A 141 -10.29 26.00 -2.64
N ALA A 142 -9.41 25.48 -3.47
CA ALA A 142 -8.13 26.07 -3.79
C ALA A 142 -7.81 25.90 -5.29
N VAL A 143 -6.88 26.73 -5.77
CA VAL A 143 -6.33 26.62 -7.13
C VAL A 143 -4.85 26.32 -7.02
N ILE A 144 -4.39 25.29 -7.73
CA ILE A 144 -2.99 24.90 -7.76
C ILE A 144 -2.20 25.99 -8.48
N ARG A 145 -1.25 26.63 -7.78
CA ARG A 145 -0.43 27.70 -8.38
C ARG A 145 0.78 27.17 -9.14
N ALA A 146 1.36 26.07 -8.68
CA ALA A 146 2.52 25.44 -9.29
C ALA A 146 2.56 23.95 -8.89
N VAL A 147 3.13 23.13 -9.76
CA VAL A 147 3.45 21.73 -9.48
C VAL A 147 4.96 21.60 -9.61
N ALA A 148 5.62 21.12 -8.56
CA ALA A 148 7.04 20.82 -8.60
C ALA A 148 7.25 19.45 -9.26
N ALA A 149 8.26 19.37 -10.13
CA ALA A 149 8.72 18.13 -10.75
C ALA A 149 9.62 17.34 -9.79
#